data_AF-A0A0C9U4P7-F1
#
_entry.id   AF-A0A0C9U4P7-F1
#
_cell.length_a   1.000
_cell.length_b   1.000
_cell.length_c   1.000
_cell.angle_alpha   90.00
_cell.angle_beta   90.00
_cell.angle_gamma   90.00
#
_symmetry.space_group_name_H-M   'P 1'
#
loop_
_entity.id
_entity.type
_entity.pdbx_description
1 polymer ?
#
loop_
_entity_poly.entity_id
_entity_poly.type
_entity_poly.pdbx_seq_one_letter_code
_entity_poly.pdbx_strand_id
1 'polypeptide(L)'
;VALETINQNPHLFKIVTPINISRFETLLQSHPNRPYVESVCRGLREGFWPHATIPADSPDTFDYSDCPLSEEASAFVHEQCDKEILADRFSPAFGPDLLPGMFSSPVGAVPKPHSTGLRLITDQSTGPHALNSFIPRGAAAVQYDNMHDFGKLLRKIHFQYGQPLAYLFKSDYSEAFRRIPMHVLWQIRQIVTVDGARHIDRCLVFGNHGAPNI
;
A
#
# COMPACT_ATOMS: atom_id res chain seq x y z
N VAL A 1 3.87 22.39 -8.34
CA VAL A 1 4.87 21.88 -7.39
C VAL A 1 5.09 20.38 -7.53
N ALA A 2 4.18 19.50 -7.08
CA ALA A 2 4.42 18.03 -7.09
C ALA A 2 4.84 17.44 -8.46
N LEU A 3 4.15 17.79 -9.54
CA LEU A 3 4.49 17.30 -10.90
C LEU A 3 5.89 17.75 -11.36
N GLU A 4 6.29 18.96 -10.99
CA GLU A 4 7.62 19.47 -11.32
C GLU A 4 8.70 18.68 -10.60
N THR A 5 8.53 18.41 -9.30
CA THR A 5 9.42 17.55 -8.52
C THR A 5 9.53 16.15 -9.10
N ILE A 6 8.41 15.55 -9.52
CA ILE A 6 8.39 14.22 -10.15
C ILE A 6 9.16 14.24 -11.47
N ASN A 7 8.94 15.25 -12.32
CA ASN A 7 9.60 15.38 -13.62
C ASN A 7 11.10 15.65 -13.49
N GLN A 8 11.53 16.37 -12.46
CA GLN A 8 12.94 16.65 -12.19
C GLN A 8 13.66 15.45 -11.54
N ASN A 9 12.92 14.57 -10.85
CA ASN A 9 13.48 13.43 -10.11
C ASN A 9 12.85 12.09 -10.52
N PRO A 10 12.79 11.75 -11.83
CA PRO A 10 12.07 10.57 -12.31
C PRO A 10 12.66 9.26 -11.78
N HIS A 11 13.93 9.26 -11.36
CA HIS A 11 14.61 8.10 -10.79
C HIS A 11 14.08 7.70 -9.39
N LEU A 12 13.41 8.62 -8.68
CA LEU A 12 12.84 8.33 -7.35
C LEU A 12 11.48 7.63 -7.46
N PHE A 13 10.70 7.93 -8.50
CA PHE A 13 9.34 7.45 -8.70
C PHE A 13 9.30 6.27 -9.66
N LYS A 14 8.58 5.20 -9.30
CA LYS A 14 8.49 4.01 -10.16
C LYS A 14 7.27 3.18 -9.82
N ILE A 15 6.60 2.64 -10.84
CA ILE A 15 5.55 1.63 -10.66
C ILE A 15 6.24 0.27 -10.53
N VAL A 16 6.19 -0.31 -9.34
CA VAL A 16 6.89 -1.57 -8.99
C VAL A 16 5.87 -2.65 -8.63
N THR A 17 5.79 -3.68 -9.46
CA THR A 17 4.98 -4.87 -9.16
C THR A 17 5.65 -6.12 -9.75
N PRO A 18 5.68 -7.25 -9.03
CA PRO A 18 6.17 -8.52 -9.57
C PRO A 18 5.10 -9.23 -10.43
N ILE A 19 3.89 -8.67 -10.53
CA ILE A 19 2.80 -9.28 -11.28
C ILE A 19 3.06 -9.10 -12.78
N ASN A 20 3.08 -10.20 -13.53
CA ASN A 20 3.07 -10.14 -14.98
C ASN A 20 1.68 -9.71 -15.47
N ILE A 21 1.54 -8.40 -15.74
CA ILE A 21 0.25 -7.77 -16.04
C ILE A 21 -0.36 -8.33 -17.32
N SER A 22 0.43 -8.55 -18.37
CA SER A 22 -0.05 -9.12 -19.63
C SER A 22 -0.61 -10.53 -19.45
N ARG A 23 0.07 -11.35 -18.64
CA ARG A 23 -0.42 -12.70 -18.31
C ARG A 23 -1.66 -12.64 -17.42
N PHE A 24 -1.68 -11.75 -16.42
CA PHE A 24 -2.82 -11.54 -15.53
C PHE A 24 -4.08 -11.15 -16.33
N GLU A 25 -3.97 -10.19 -17.22
CA GLU A 25 -5.07 -9.73 -18.09
C GLU A 25 -5.57 -10.85 -19.01
N THR A 26 -4.65 -11.62 -19.59
CA THR A 26 -4.98 -12.78 -20.45
C THR A 26 -5.75 -13.85 -19.67
N LEU A 27 -5.30 -14.18 -18.46
CA LEU A 27 -5.96 -15.17 -17.60
C LEU A 27 -7.37 -14.74 -17.19
N LEU A 28 -7.63 -13.44 -17.13
CA LEU A 28 -8.92 -12.86 -16.75
C LEU A 28 -9.75 -12.39 -17.96
N GLN A 29 -9.40 -12.80 -19.17
CA GLN A 29 -10.11 -12.39 -20.39
C GLN A 29 -11.60 -12.71 -20.33
N SER A 30 -11.97 -13.88 -19.80
CA SER A 30 -13.35 -14.34 -19.67
C SER A 30 -14.03 -13.92 -18.36
N HIS A 31 -13.42 -13.05 -17.56
CA HIS A 31 -14.00 -12.62 -16.29
C HIS A 31 -15.29 -11.81 -16.54
N PRO A 32 -16.40 -12.10 -15.85
CA PRO A 32 -17.69 -11.46 -16.11
C PRO A 32 -17.68 -9.95 -15.79
N ASN A 33 -16.88 -9.54 -14.81
CA ASN A 33 -16.69 -8.13 -14.48
C ASN A 33 -15.43 -7.58 -15.20
N ARG A 34 -15.56 -7.28 -16.49
CA ARG A 34 -14.49 -6.72 -17.32
C ARG A 34 -14.02 -5.32 -16.87
N PRO A 35 -14.92 -4.37 -16.52
CA PRO A 35 -14.50 -3.06 -16.03
C PRO A 35 -13.59 -3.13 -14.79
N TYR A 36 -13.87 -4.08 -13.89
CA TYR A 36 -13.01 -4.28 -12.71
C TYR A 36 -11.62 -4.79 -13.09
N VAL A 37 -11.53 -5.80 -13.97
CA VAL A 37 -10.24 -6.32 -14.46
C VAL A 37 -9.41 -5.23 -15.13
N GLU A 38 -10.05 -4.41 -15.97
CA GLU A 38 -9.39 -3.28 -16.64
C GLU A 38 -8.89 -2.23 -15.63
N SER A 39 -9.69 -1.94 -14.60
CA SER A 39 -9.28 -1.04 -13.52
C SER A 39 -8.06 -1.56 -12.76
N VAL A 40 -8.04 -2.86 -12.40
CA VAL A 40 -6.90 -3.50 -11.73
C VAL A 40 -5.66 -3.49 -12.63
N CYS A 41 -5.81 -3.86 -13.91
CA CYS A 41 -4.68 -3.86 -14.85
C CYS A 41 -4.11 -2.46 -15.05
N ARG A 42 -4.96 -1.43 -15.10
CA ARG A 42 -4.53 -0.03 -15.13
C ARG A 42 -3.76 0.34 -13.87
N GLY A 43 -4.29 0.03 -12.68
CA GLY A 43 -3.59 0.28 -11.41
C GLY A 43 -2.24 -0.43 -11.32
N LEU A 44 -2.10 -1.64 -11.86
CA LEU A 44 -0.81 -2.33 -11.91
C LEU A 44 0.19 -1.69 -12.89
N ARG A 45 -0.27 -1.03 -13.96
CA ARG A 45 0.58 -0.37 -14.98
C ARG A 45 0.96 1.05 -14.61
N GLU A 46 0.01 1.79 -14.05
CA GLU A 46 0.10 3.24 -13.83
C GLU A 46 0.18 3.59 -12.34
N GLY A 47 -0.05 2.62 -11.45
CA GLY A 47 -0.14 2.78 -10.01
C GLY A 47 -1.56 3.08 -9.54
N PHE A 48 -1.87 2.63 -8.32
CA PHE A 48 -3.17 2.83 -7.69
C PHE A 48 -3.28 4.20 -7.00
N TRP A 49 -4.46 4.80 -7.08
CA TRP A 49 -4.81 6.01 -6.32
C TRP A 49 -5.75 5.63 -5.18
N PRO A 50 -5.49 6.04 -3.92
CA PRO A 50 -6.26 5.57 -2.76
C PRO A 50 -7.56 6.35 -2.53
N HIS A 51 -8.14 6.89 -3.60
CA HIS A 51 -9.32 7.76 -3.55
C HIS A 51 -9.15 9.01 -2.68
N ALA A 52 -7.92 9.52 -2.58
CA ALA A 52 -7.65 10.74 -1.83
C ALA A 52 -8.20 11.98 -2.55
N THR A 53 -8.77 12.89 -1.77
CA THR A 53 -9.15 14.25 -2.16
C THR A 53 -8.31 15.20 -1.30
N ILE A 54 -7.32 15.85 -1.93
CA ILE A 54 -6.41 16.75 -1.22
C ILE A 54 -7.10 18.09 -0.96
N PRO A 55 -7.27 18.53 0.31
CA PRO A 55 -7.83 19.84 0.63
C PRO A 55 -6.99 20.99 0.06
N ALA A 56 -7.65 22.07 -0.37
CA ALA A 56 -6.97 23.22 -1.00
C ALA A 56 -6.07 24.00 -0.02
N ASP A 57 -6.33 23.89 1.28
CA ASP A 57 -5.56 24.49 2.37
C ASP A 57 -4.42 23.58 2.86
N SER A 58 -4.25 22.39 2.28
CA SER A 58 -3.12 21.52 2.63
C SER A 58 -1.81 22.16 2.17
N PRO A 59 -0.74 22.06 2.99
CA PRO A 59 0.56 22.57 2.60
C PRO A 59 1.10 21.80 1.38
N ASP A 60 1.96 22.46 0.60
CA ASP A 60 2.63 21.81 -0.52
C ASP A 60 3.59 20.71 -0.05
N THR A 61 4.35 20.97 1.02
CA THR A 61 5.29 20.02 1.63
C THR A 61 5.01 19.95 3.13
N PHE A 62 5.01 18.74 3.70
CA PHE A 62 4.76 18.55 5.12
C PHE A 62 5.64 17.45 5.72
N ASP A 63 6.40 17.79 6.75
CA ASP A 63 7.24 16.84 7.47
C ASP A 63 6.66 16.57 8.85
N TYR A 64 6.26 15.33 9.08
CA TYR A 64 5.86 14.81 10.38
C TYR A 64 6.59 13.49 10.68
N SER A 65 7.83 13.37 10.19
CA SER A 65 8.60 12.13 10.34
C SER A 65 9.26 11.95 11.70
N ASP A 66 9.36 13.03 12.49
CA ASP A 66 9.98 13.00 13.83
C ASP A 66 9.24 12.04 14.77
N CYS A 67 9.86 10.90 15.02
CA CYS A 67 9.40 9.90 15.99
C CYS A 67 10.61 9.25 16.65
N PRO A 68 10.91 9.57 17.92
CA PRO A 68 12.00 8.93 18.63
C PRO A 68 11.77 7.42 18.79
N LEU A 69 12.74 6.62 18.34
CA LEU A 69 12.71 5.16 18.44
C LEU A 69 13.74 4.67 19.46
N SER A 70 13.48 3.50 20.07
CA SER A 70 14.52 2.79 20.82
C SER A 70 15.60 2.28 19.88
N GLU A 71 16.79 1.98 20.41
CA GLU A 71 17.91 1.44 19.63
C GLU A 71 17.53 0.15 18.88
N GLU A 72 16.81 -0.77 19.55
CA GLU A 72 16.28 -2.00 18.94
C GLU A 72 15.30 -1.71 17.79
N ALA A 73 14.39 -0.76 17.99
CA ALA A 73 13.42 -0.37 16.97
C ALA A 73 14.12 0.31 15.77
N SER A 74 15.11 1.16 16.02
CA SER A 74 15.89 1.83 14.98
C SER A 74 16.64 0.82 14.13
N ALA A 75 17.35 -0.13 14.76
CA ALA A 75 18.07 -1.19 14.05
C ALA A 75 17.12 -2.05 13.18
N PHE A 76 15.93 -2.37 13.70
CA PHE A 76 14.92 -3.08 12.93
C PHE A 76 14.41 -2.26 11.74
N VAL A 77 14.08 -0.98 11.93
CA VAL A 77 13.61 -0.09 10.85
C VAL A 77 14.67 0.04 9.76
N HIS A 78 15.95 0.18 10.11
CA HIS A 78 17.05 0.20 9.17
C HIS A 78 17.11 -1.10 8.33
N GLU A 79 17.09 -2.26 9.00
CA GLU A 79 17.13 -3.55 8.30
C GLU A 79 15.92 -3.75 7.36
N GLN A 80 14.74 -3.27 7.75
CA GLN A 80 13.57 -3.30 6.87
C GLN A 80 13.71 -2.34 5.70
N CYS A 81 14.25 -1.14 5.92
CA CYS A 81 14.52 -0.16 4.87
C CYS A 81 15.41 -0.77 3.78
N ASP A 82 16.51 -1.42 4.17
CA ASP A 82 17.42 -2.09 3.24
C ASP A 82 16.71 -3.16 2.40
N LYS A 83 15.85 -3.98 3.03
CA LYS A 83 15.07 -5.00 2.33
C LYS A 83 14.11 -4.38 1.31
N GLU A 84 13.44 -3.30 1.67
CA GLU A 84 12.50 -2.60 0.78
C GLU A 84 13.23 -1.90 -0.39
N ILE A 85 14.43 -1.36 -0.15
CA ILE A 85 15.29 -0.79 -1.20
C ILE A 85 15.78 -1.89 -2.16
N LEU A 86 16.24 -3.03 -1.63
CA LEU A 86 16.68 -4.17 -2.44
C LEU A 86 15.53 -4.75 -3.29
N ALA A 87 14.29 -4.69 -2.78
CA ALA A 87 13.09 -5.07 -3.51
C ALA A 87 12.58 -3.98 -4.48
N ASP A 88 13.30 -2.84 -4.59
CA ASP A 88 12.94 -1.66 -5.38
C ASP A 88 11.61 -1.01 -4.97
N ARG A 89 11.07 -1.41 -3.80
CA ARG A 89 9.81 -0.88 -3.24
C ARG A 89 10.03 0.47 -2.57
N PHE A 90 11.20 0.68 -1.99
CA PHE A 90 11.67 2.00 -1.59
C PHE A 90 12.65 2.56 -2.62
N SER A 91 12.64 3.87 -2.82
CA SER A 91 13.66 4.53 -3.62
C SER A 91 15.02 4.52 -2.92
N PRO A 92 16.13 4.71 -3.68
CA PRO A 92 17.38 5.15 -3.09
C PRO A 92 17.18 6.42 -2.26
N ALA A 93 18.06 6.63 -1.28
CA ALA A 93 18.07 7.85 -0.48
C ALA A 93 18.31 9.08 -1.37
N PHE A 94 17.53 10.15 -1.18
CA PHE A 94 17.67 11.40 -1.94
C PHE A 94 18.15 12.59 -1.08
N GLY A 95 18.62 12.31 0.13
CA GLY A 95 19.15 13.31 1.07
C GLY A 95 18.25 13.52 2.29
N PRO A 96 18.63 14.47 3.16
CA PRO A 96 17.90 14.74 4.40
C PRO A 96 16.73 15.71 4.21
N ASP A 97 16.64 16.41 3.08
CA ASP A 97 15.64 17.46 2.84
C ASP A 97 14.49 16.96 1.96
N LEU A 98 13.27 17.42 2.25
CA LEU A 98 12.07 17.02 1.52
C LEU A 98 12.05 17.87 0.28
N LEU A 99 11.80 17.24 -0.87
CA LEU A 99 11.57 17.99 -2.09
C LEU A 99 10.17 18.63 -2.05
N PRO A 100 9.93 19.71 -2.82
CA PRO A 100 8.62 20.34 -2.88
C PRO A 100 7.50 19.36 -3.27
N GLY A 101 6.36 19.39 -2.58
CA GLY A 101 5.25 18.46 -2.84
C GLY A 101 5.25 17.20 -1.96
N MET A 102 6.29 17.00 -1.15
CA MET A 102 6.49 15.77 -0.38
C MET A 102 5.84 15.77 0.99
N PHE A 103 5.33 14.60 1.39
CA PHE A 103 4.79 14.38 2.73
C PHE A 103 5.55 13.24 3.39
N SER A 104 5.95 13.44 4.65
CA SER A 104 6.62 12.41 5.45
C SER A 104 5.79 12.10 6.69
N SER A 105 5.51 10.82 6.89
CA SER A 105 4.81 10.31 8.08
C SER A 105 5.82 9.62 9.02
N PRO A 106 5.52 9.53 10.32
CA PRO A 106 6.43 8.88 11.25
C PRO A 106 6.43 7.37 11.01
N VAL A 107 7.62 6.78 11.12
CA VAL A 107 7.84 5.34 10.96
C VAL A 107 8.31 4.78 12.29
N GLY A 108 7.78 3.61 12.66
CA GLY A 108 8.15 2.94 13.89
C GLY A 108 8.09 1.42 13.79
N ALA A 109 8.55 0.78 14.86
CA ALA A 109 8.54 -0.66 15.02
C ALA A 109 7.62 -1.03 16.18
N VAL A 110 6.63 -1.90 15.93
CA VAL A 110 5.70 -2.36 16.97
C VAL A 110 5.80 -3.87 17.13
N PRO A 111 5.82 -4.40 18.37
CA PRO A 111 5.80 -5.83 18.61
C PRO A 111 4.59 -6.52 18.00
N LYS A 112 4.83 -7.68 17.38
CA LYS A 112 3.76 -8.58 16.95
C LYS A 112 3.05 -9.11 18.19
N PRO A 113 1.70 -9.08 18.22
CA PRO A 113 0.96 -9.77 19.28
C PRO A 113 1.44 -11.22 19.40
N HIS A 114 1.74 -11.64 20.63
CA HIS A 114 2.18 -13.01 20.95
C HIS A 114 3.47 -13.47 20.23
N SER A 115 4.37 -12.55 19.85
CA SER A 115 5.64 -12.88 19.22
C SER A 115 6.72 -11.87 19.62
N THR A 116 7.99 -12.29 19.55
CA THR A 116 9.16 -11.42 19.73
C THR A 116 9.50 -10.61 18.47
N GLY A 117 8.81 -10.87 17.34
CA GLY A 117 9.07 -10.15 16.10
C GLY A 117 8.46 -8.75 16.11
N LEU A 118 9.08 -7.82 15.41
CA LEU A 118 8.57 -6.47 15.17
C LEU A 118 7.83 -6.37 13.82
N ARG A 119 6.98 -5.36 13.68
CA ARG A 119 6.38 -4.92 12.42
C ARG A 119 6.73 -3.47 12.17
N LEU A 120 7.11 -3.16 10.93
CA LEU A 120 7.24 -1.79 10.47
C LEU A 120 5.84 -1.18 10.39
N ILE A 121 5.67 0.01 10.94
CA ILE A 121 4.45 0.80 10.84
C ILE A 121 4.83 2.18 10.30
N THR A 122 4.13 2.61 9.27
CA THR A 122 4.12 4.00 8.82
C THR A 122 2.78 4.59 9.25
N ASP A 123 2.80 5.53 10.18
CA ASP A 123 1.58 6.08 10.74
C ASP A 123 1.00 7.18 9.85
N GLN A 124 0.21 6.76 8.88
CA GLN A 124 -0.50 7.64 7.96
C GLN A 124 -1.71 8.35 8.58
N SER A 125 -2.01 8.13 9.87
CA SER A 125 -3.16 8.72 10.57
C SER A 125 -2.77 9.81 11.57
N THR A 126 -1.47 10.02 11.79
CA THR A 126 -0.97 10.96 12.80
C THR A 126 -0.56 12.31 12.18
N GLY A 127 -0.81 13.38 12.95
CA GLY A 127 -0.47 14.76 12.59
C GLY A 127 -1.64 15.53 11.96
N PRO A 128 -1.51 16.86 11.82
CA PRO A 128 -2.57 17.75 11.31
C PRO A 128 -2.88 17.54 9.83
N HIS A 129 -1.93 17.06 9.04
CA HIS A 129 -2.09 16.75 7.62
C HIS A 129 -1.82 15.27 7.33
N ALA A 130 -2.34 14.40 8.20
CA ALA A 130 -2.23 12.96 8.07
C ALA A 130 -2.80 12.47 6.72
N LEU A 131 -2.09 11.58 6.02
CA LEU A 131 -2.49 11.14 4.68
C LEU A 131 -3.86 10.46 4.65
N ASN A 132 -4.20 9.71 5.70
CA ASN A 132 -5.51 9.06 5.82
C ASN A 132 -6.66 10.06 6.00
N SER A 133 -6.38 11.30 6.43
CA SER A 133 -7.39 12.36 6.49
C SER A 133 -7.85 12.81 5.09
N PHE A 134 -7.01 12.63 4.07
CA PHE A 134 -7.35 12.95 2.68
C PHE A 134 -8.22 11.89 2.01
N ILE A 135 -8.41 10.73 2.64
CA ILE A 135 -9.17 9.60 2.08
C ILE A 135 -10.55 9.59 2.73
N PRO A 136 -11.63 9.93 2.00
CA PRO A 136 -12.98 9.93 2.55
C PRO A 136 -13.39 8.53 3.01
N ARG A 137 -13.96 8.42 4.22
CA ARG A 137 -14.35 7.10 4.77
C ARG A 137 -15.31 6.31 3.89
N GLY A 138 -16.20 7.02 3.17
CA GLY A 138 -17.14 6.40 2.23
C GLY A 138 -16.47 5.82 0.98
N ALA A 139 -15.30 6.34 0.57
CA ALA A 139 -14.59 5.84 -0.60
C ALA A 139 -13.81 4.54 -0.30
N ALA A 140 -13.44 4.34 0.96
CA ALA A 140 -12.76 3.14 1.45
C ALA A 140 -13.71 2.01 1.89
N ALA A 141 -15.02 2.22 1.84
CA ALA A 141 -16.00 1.25 2.32
C ALA A 141 -16.06 0.04 1.39
N VAL A 142 -15.69 -1.14 1.92
CA VAL A 142 -15.78 -2.43 1.23
C VAL A 142 -16.65 -3.37 2.03
N GLN A 143 -17.55 -4.06 1.34
CA GLN A 143 -18.34 -5.14 1.92
C GLN A 143 -17.65 -6.47 1.59
N TYR A 144 -17.11 -7.11 2.62
CA TYR A 144 -16.51 -8.44 2.50
C TYR A 144 -17.58 -9.53 2.59
N ASP A 145 -17.39 -10.60 1.83
CA ASP A 145 -18.09 -11.86 2.07
C ASP A 145 -17.71 -12.38 3.47
N ASN A 146 -18.69 -12.91 4.20
CA ASN A 146 -18.48 -13.45 5.54
C ASN A 146 -18.73 -14.97 5.58
N MET A 147 -18.56 -15.57 6.76
CA MET A 147 -18.74 -17.01 6.96
C MET A 147 -20.16 -17.51 6.68
N HIS A 148 -21.18 -16.66 6.78
CA HIS A 148 -22.54 -17.02 6.38
C HIS A 148 -22.66 -17.15 4.87
N ASP A 149 -22.05 -16.24 4.11
CA ASP A 149 -22.07 -16.29 2.64
C ASP A 149 -21.30 -17.51 2.13
N PHE A 150 -20.16 -17.83 2.75
CA PHE A 150 -19.46 -19.09 2.51
C PHE A 150 -20.32 -20.31 2.85
N GLY A 151 -21.02 -20.31 3.99
CA GLY A 151 -21.94 -21.40 4.37
C GLY A 151 -23.11 -21.58 3.38
N LYS A 152 -23.68 -20.48 2.86
CA LYS A 152 -24.71 -20.54 1.80
C LYS A 152 -24.16 -21.19 0.53
N LEU A 153 -22.92 -20.87 0.14
CA LEU A 153 -22.26 -21.47 -1.02
C LEU A 153 -22.08 -22.98 -0.84
N LEU A 154 -21.60 -23.42 0.33
CA LEU A 154 -21.44 -24.84 0.65
C LEU A 154 -22.77 -25.60 0.58
N ARG A 155 -23.84 -25.04 1.15
CA ARG A 155 -25.19 -25.63 1.09
C ARG A 155 -25.70 -25.74 -0.34
N LYS A 156 -25.47 -24.72 -1.17
CA LYS A 156 -25.87 -24.73 -2.58
C LYS A 156 -25.17 -25.83 -3.36
N ILE A 157 -23.86 -26.00 -3.17
CA ILE A 157 -23.06 -27.08 -3.78
C ILE A 157 -23.59 -28.44 -3.32
N HIS A 158 -23.83 -28.59 -2.02
CA HIS A 158 -24.38 -29.85 -1.47
C HIS A 158 -25.73 -30.22 -2.09
N PHE A 159 -26.65 -29.25 -2.21
CA PHE A 159 -27.96 -29.48 -2.83
C PHE A 159 -27.85 -29.85 -4.31
N GLN A 160 -26.92 -29.22 -5.04
CA GLN A 160 -26.75 -29.43 -6.47
C GLN A 160 -26.13 -30.79 -6.83
N TYR A 161 -25.20 -31.28 -6.02
CA TYR A 161 -24.43 -32.50 -6.32
C TYR A 161 -24.75 -33.69 -5.40
N GLY A 162 -25.60 -33.50 -4.38
CA GLY A 162 -26.03 -34.56 -3.45
C GLY A 162 -24.91 -35.13 -2.57
N GLN A 163 -23.76 -34.47 -2.52
CA GLN A 163 -22.53 -34.94 -1.86
C GLN A 163 -21.95 -33.80 -1.01
N PRO A 164 -21.32 -34.10 0.14
CA PRO A 164 -20.56 -33.10 0.87
C PRO A 164 -19.34 -32.64 0.07
N LEU A 165 -18.85 -31.42 0.33
CA LEU A 165 -17.64 -30.90 -0.31
C LEU A 165 -16.45 -31.79 0.06
N ALA A 166 -15.81 -32.42 -0.93
CA ALA A 166 -14.70 -33.33 -0.69
C ALA A 166 -13.38 -32.60 -0.31
N TYR A 167 -13.14 -31.42 -0.90
CA TYR A 167 -11.91 -30.66 -0.69
C TYR A 167 -12.18 -29.15 -0.62
N LEU A 168 -11.51 -28.50 0.31
CA LEU A 168 -11.45 -27.04 0.42
C LEU A 168 -9.99 -26.61 0.40
N PHE A 169 -9.66 -25.66 -0.47
CA PHE A 169 -8.32 -25.07 -0.56
C PHE A 169 -8.37 -23.61 -0.10
N LYS A 170 -7.38 -23.22 0.70
CA LYS A 170 -7.11 -21.83 1.08
C LYS A 170 -5.69 -21.47 0.64
N SER A 171 -5.56 -20.40 -0.12
CA SER A 171 -4.27 -19.76 -0.41
C SER A 171 -4.20 -18.42 0.31
N ASP A 172 -3.03 -18.09 0.84
CA ASP A 172 -2.72 -16.78 1.41
C ASP A 172 -1.61 -16.13 0.57
N TYR A 173 -1.74 -14.83 0.28
CA TYR A 173 -0.76 -14.12 -0.53
C TYR A 173 0.12 -13.25 0.37
N SER A 174 1.39 -13.64 0.48
CA SER A 174 2.35 -12.95 1.33
C SER A 174 2.61 -11.52 0.84
N GLU A 175 2.70 -10.58 1.78
CA GLU A 175 3.01 -9.18 1.52
C GLU A 175 2.08 -8.50 0.50
N ALA A 176 0.79 -8.86 0.46
CA ALA A 176 -0.14 -8.40 -0.59
C ALA A 176 -0.08 -6.89 -0.87
N PHE A 177 -0.10 -6.04 0.17
CA PHE A 177 0.01 -4.58 0.03
C PHE A 177 1.32 -4.14 -0.65
N ARG A 178 2.42 -4.84 -0.40
CA ARG A 178 3.73 -4.54 -1.00
C ARG A 178 3.84 -4.97 -2.47
N ARG A 179 2.79 -5.60 -3.02
CA ARG A 179 2.70 -5.97 -4.44
C ARG A 179 1.82 -5.01 -5.25
N ILE A 180 1.18 -4.07 -4.56
CA ILE A 180 0.29 -3.05 -5.11
C ILE A 180 1.11 -1.76 -5.27
N PRO A 181 1.47 -1.36 -6.51
CA PRO A 181 2.20 -0.12 -6.74
C PRO A 181 1.28 1.09 -6.57
N MET A 182 1.74 2.15 -5.93
CA MET A 182 0.97 3.39 -5.83
C MET A 182 1.26 4.29 -7.03
N HIS A 183 0.28 5.09 -7.43
CA HIS A 183 0.46 6.11 -8.47
C HIS A 183 1.51 7.13 -8.02
N VAL A 184 2.35 7.65 -8.94
CA VAL A 184 3.48 8.54 -8.59
C VAL A 184 3.06 9.81 -7.84
N LEU A 185 1.86 10.33 -8.11
CA LEU A 185 1.27 11.46 -7.37
C LEU A 185 0.88 11.13 -5.93
N TRP A 186 0.74 9.85 -5.61
CA TRP A 186 0.57 9.37 -4.24
C TRP A 186 1.93 9.02 -3.62
N GLN A 187 2.84 8.40 -4.39
CA GLN A 187 4.20 8.08 -3.94
C GLN A 187 4.92 9.30 -3.36
N ILE A 188 4.81 10.49 -3.99
CA ILE A 188 5.43 11.72 -3.48
C ILE A 188 4.99 12.07 -2.06
N ARG A 189 3.83 11.58 -1.61
CA ARG A 189 3.29 11.79 -0.28
C ARG A 189 3.66 10.68 0.71
N GLN A 190 4.36 9.63 0.28
CA GLN A 190 4.75 8.49 1.10
C GLN A 190 6.26 8.51 1.37
N ILE A 191 6.77 9.62 1.89
CA ILE A 191 8.18 9.69 2.28
C ILE A 191 8.39 8.99 3.62
N VAL A 192 9.41 8.14 3.64
CA VAL A 192 9.89 7.39 4.79
C VAL A 192 11.26 7.96 5.17
N THR A 193 11.40 8.37 6.43
CA THR A 193 12.67 8.85 6.99
C THR A 193 13.27 7.75 7.85
N VAL A 194 14.52 7.37 7.57
CA VAL A 194 15.30 6.39 8.35
C VAL A 194 16.70 6.95 8.51
N ASP A 195 17.17 7.07 9.76
CA ASP A 195 18.51 7.60 10.11
C ASP A 195 18.85 8.94 9.44
N GLY A 196 17.84 9.82 9.31
CA GLY A 196 17.98 11.13 8.67
C GLY A 196 18.03 11.10 7.14
N ALA A 197 18.00 9.92 6.50
CA ALA A 197 17.86 9.77 5.06
C ALA A 197 16.39 9.59 4.66
N ARG A 198 16.01 10.14 3.49
CA ARG A 198 14.65 10.10 2.97
C ARG A 198 14.51 9.17 1.77
N HIS A 199 13.44 8.40 1.77
CA HIS A 199 13.09 7.39 0.77
C HIS A 199 11.64 7.54 0.35
N ILE A 200 11.32 7.22 -0.90
CA ILE A 200 9.93 7.16 -1.38
C ILE A 200 9.42 5.73 -1.27
N ASP A 201 8.32 5.51 -0.54
CA ASP A 201 7.59 4.25 -0.63
C ASP A 201 6.71 4.21 -1.88
N ARG A 202 7.06 3.31 -2.80
CA ARG A 202 6.43 3.16 -4.10
C ARG A 202 5.22 2.22 -4.08
N CYS A 203 5.02 1.50 -2.99
CA CYS A 203 3.95 0.51 -2.84
C CYS A 203 2.91 0.95 -1.80
N LEU A 204 1.82 0.21 -1.74
CA LEU A 204 0.76 0.46 -0.76
C LEU A 204 1.28 0.16 0.65
N VAL A 205 1.04 1.10 1.54
CA VAL A 205 1.42 1.04 2.95
C VAL A 205 0.31 0.37 3.76
N PHE A 206 0.69 -0.49 4.71
CA PHE A 206 -0.26 -1.06 5.66
C PHE A 206 -0.84 0.04 6.57
N GLY A 207 -2.16 0.09 6.73
CA GLY A 207 -2.84 1.14 7.48
C GLY A 207 -3.28 2.33 6.62
N ASN A 208 -3.00 2.33 5.31
CA ASN A 208 -3.64 3.26 4.39
C ASN A 208 -5.15 3.02 4.35
N HIS A 209 -5.94 4.08 4.48
CA HIS A 209 -7.39 3.95 4.56
C HIS A 209 -8.03 3.46 3.25
N GLY A 210 -7.43 3.74 2.09
CA GLY A 210 -7.91 3.27 0.79
C GLY A 210 -7.56 1.81 0.48
N ALA A 211 -6.67 1.19 1.27
CA ALA A 211 -6.16 -0.16 1.01
C ALA A 211 -7.22 -1.26 0.90
N PRO A 212 -8.33 -1.27 1.67
CA PRO A 212 -9.38 -2.29 1.51
C PRO A 212 -10.01 -2.38 0.11
N ASN A 213 -10.10 -1.25 -0.60
CA ASN A 213 -10.76 -1.14 -1.90
C ASN A 213 -9.80 -1.44 -3.07
N ILE A 214 -8.51 -1.18 -2.85
CA ILE A 214 -7.43 -1.40 -3.84
C ILE A 214 -7.01 -2.86 -3.86
#